data_AF-A0A6C0LKV5-F1
#
_entry.id   AF-A0A6C0LKV5-F1
#
_cell.length_a   1.000
_cell.length_b   1.000
_cell.length_c   1.000
_cell.angle_alpha   90.00
_cell.angle_beta   90.00
_cell.angle_gamma   90.00
#
_symmetry.space_group_name_H-M   'P 1'
#
loop_
_entity.id
_entity.type
_entity.pdbx_description
1 polymer ?
#
loop_
_entity_poly.entity_id
_entity_poly.type
_entity_poly.pdbx_seq_one_letter_code
_entity_poly.pdbx_strand_id
1 'polypeptide(L)' 'MDKNASEKFMKCKKEFLYNAIEDGWTVKKMSNYYIFRKKHEGKKEVFQESYLSHFIEKHLHIK' A
#
# COMPACT_ATOMS: atom_id res chain seq x y z
N MET A 1 9.68 -15.76 12.84
CA MET A 1 9.70 -14.38 12.31
C MET A 1 9.69 -13.43 13.50
N ASP A 2 10.58 -12.45 13.50
CA ASP A 2 10.71 -11.44 14.56
C ASP A 2 9.44 -10.58 14.63
N LYS A 3 8.79 -10.48 15.80
CA LYS A 3 7.50 -9.79 15.95
C LYS A 3 7.59 -8.32 15.52
N ASN A 4 8.73 -7.69 15.73
CA ASN A 4 8.98 -6.28 15.41
C ASN A 4 8.94 -6.00 13.89
N ALA A 5 9.39 -6.94 13.06
CA ALA A 5 9.42 -6.75 11.60
C ALA A 5 8.01 -6.77 11.00
N SER A 6 7.15 -7.67 11.48
CA SER A 6 5.76 -7.77 11.03
C SER A 6 4.94 -6.53 11.43
N GLU A 7 5.16 -6.00 12.64
CA GLU A 7 4.49 -4.79 13.09
C GLU A 7 4.90 -3.57 12.28
N LYS A 8 6.20 -3.44 11.99
CA LYS A 8 6.74 -2.36 11.15
C LYS A 8 6.20 -2.41 9.73
N PHE A 9 6.16 -3.60 9.13
CA PHE A 9 5.53 -3.80 7.82
C PHE A 9 4.06 -3.34 7.80
N MET A 10 3.29 -3.77 8.79
CA MET A 10 1.87 -3.40 8.89
C MET A 10 1.67 -1.90 9.10
N LYS A 11 2.55 -1.24 9.86
CA LYS A 11 2.54 0.21 10.03
C LYS A 11 2.77 0.92 8.70
N CYS A 12 3.81 0.55 7.96
CA CYS A 12 4.15 1.22 6.70
C CYS A 12 3.12 0.97 5.60
N LYS A 13 2.52 -0.24 5.55
CA LYS A 13 1.39 -0.52 4.66
C LYS A 13 0.20 0.41 4.97
N LYS A 14 -0.10 0.65 6.24
CA LYS A 14 -1.18 1.58 6.65
C LYS A 14 -0.83 3.03 6.27
N GLU A 15 0.39 3.49 6.53
CA GLU A 15 0.84 4.84 6.18
C GLU A 15 0.80 5.07 4.66
N PHE A 16 1.25 4.11 3.85
CA PHE A 16 1.16 4.19 2.40
C PHE A 16 -0.29 4.37 1.90
N LEU A 17 -1.20 3.54 2.41
CA LEU A 17 -2.62 3.62 2.06
C LEU A 17 -3.24 4.93 2.52
N TYR A 18 -2.89 5.39 3.72
CA TYR A 18 -3.37 6.64 4.29
C TYR A 18 -2.91 7.84 3.46
N ASN A 19 -1.61 7.91 3.13
CA ASN A 19 -1.06 8.98 2.30
C ASN A 19 -1.72 9.05 0.91
N ALA A 20 -2.04 7.91 0.31
CA ALA A 20 -2.75 7.89 -0.95
C ALA A 20 -4.17 8.47 -0.82
N ILE A 21 -4.87 8.17 0.28
CA ILE A 21 -6.20 8.74 0.56
C ILE A 21 -6.11 10.27 0.75
N GLU A 22 -5.12 10.76 1.52
CA GLU A 22 -4.89 12.20 1.71
C GLU A 22 -4.51 12.92 0.40
N ASP A 23 -3.79 12.25 -0.51
CA ASP A 23 -3.54 12.74 -1.87
C ASP A 23 -4.77 12.65 -2.80
N GLY A 24 -5.93 12.25 -2.29
CA GLY A 24 -7.20 12.23 -3.02
C GLY A 24 -7.43 10.96 -3.87
N TRP A 25 -6.68 9.88 -3.60
CA TRP A 25 -6.98 8.57 -4.18
C TRP A 25 -8.10 7.87 -3.42
N THR A 26 -9.00 7.24 -4.18
CA THR A 26 -9.88 6.20 -3.66
C THR A 26 -9.17 4.86 -3.74
N VAL A 27 -9.02 4.17 -2.61
CA VAL A 27 -8.41 2.84 -2.54
C VAL A 27 -9.46 1.78 -2.27
N LYS A 28 -9.56 0.78 -3.16
CA LYS A 28 -10.44 -0.38 -2.99
C LYS A 28 -9.62 -1.66 -2.88
N LYS A 29 -9.70 -2.32 -1.73
CA LYS A 29 -9.16 -3.68 -1.56
C LYS A 29 -10.11 -4.69 -2.22
N MET A 30 -9.55 -5.54 -3.06
CA MET A 30 -10.16 -6.75 -3.60
C MET A 30 -9.33 -7.96 -3.14
N SER A 31 -9.85 -9.18 -3.33
CA SER A 31 -9.27 -10.39 -2.72
C SER A 31 -7.74 -10.47 -2.84
N ASN A 32 -7.18 -10.19 -4.03
CA ASN A 32 -5.74 -10.36 -4.31
C ASN A 32 -5.06 -9.08 -4.81
N TYR A 33 -5.76 -7.95 -4.83
CA TYR A 33 -5.25 -6.71 -5.40
C TYR A 33 -5.92 -5.47 -4.79
N TYR A 34 -5.23 -4.34 -4.90
CA TYR A 34 -5.72 -3.02 -4.55
C TYR A 34 -5.93 -2.20 -5.81
N ILE A 35 -7.07 -1.52 -5.91
CA ILE A 35 -7.37 -0.57 -6.97
C ILE A 35 -7.27 0.83 -6.40
N PHE A 36 -6.41 1.66 -6.95
CA PHE A 36 -6.29 3.07 -6.65
C PHE A 36 -6.93 3.84 -7.81
N ARG A 37 -7.82 4.80 -7.51
CA ARG A 37 -8.41 5.70 -8.50
C ARG A 37 -8.36 7.15 -8.02
N LYS A 38 -7.87 8.06 -8.86
CA LYS A 38 -7.89 9.50 -8.60
C LYS A 38 -8.85 10.14 -9.60
N LYS A 39 -10.12 10.25 -9.21
CA LYS A 39 -11.23 10.59 -10.13
C LYS A 39 -11.01 11.94 -10.83
N HIS A 40 -10.53 12.93 -10.08
CA HIS A 40 -10.31 14.28 -10.60
C HIS A 40 -9.13 14.37 -11.59
N GLU A 41 -8.22 13.40 -11.59
CA GLU A 41 -7.09 13.31 -12.54
C GLU A 41 -7.29 12.21 -13.60
N GLY A 42 -8.40 11.46 -13.55
CA GLY A 42 -8.64 10.33 -14.45
C GLY A 42 -7.67 9.15 -14.27
N LYS A 43 -6.87 9.11 -13.20
CA LYS A 43 -5.85 8.07 -12.97
C LYS A 43 -6.42 6.80 -12.33
N LYS A 44 -5.85 5.66 -12.71
CA LYS A 44 -6.15 4.35 -12.13
C LYS A 44 -4.89 3.48 -12.08
N GLU A 45 -4.62 2.93 -10.92
CA GLU A 45 -3.52 2.00 -10.69
C GLU A 45 -4.06 0.72 -10.02
N VAL A 46 -3.46 -0.43 -10.35
CA VAL A 46 -3.85 -1.73 -9.81
C VAL A 46 -2.60 -2.44 -9.31
N PHE A 47 -2.57 -2.75 -8.03
CA PHE A 47 -1.46 -3.42 -7.37
C PHE A 47 -1.89 -4.80 -6.91
N GLN A 48 -1.18 -5.85 -7.30
CA GLN A 48 -1.35 -7.15 -6.65
C GLN A 48 -0.92 -7.05 -5.18
N GLU A 49 -1.63 -7.73 -4.28
CA GLU A 49 -1.31 -7.68 -2.84
C GLU A 49 0.09 -8.25 -2.56
N SER A 50 0.49 -9.30 -3.28
CA SER A 50 1.84 -9.87 -3.21
C SER A 50 2.89 -8.87 -3.67
N TYR A 51 2.66 -8.22 -4.80
CA TYR A 51 3.56 -7.20 -5.34
C TYR A 51 3.71 -6.01 -4.39
N LEU A 52 2.59 -5.47 -3.89
CA LEU A 52 2.60 -4.34 -2.96
C LEU A 52 3.35 -4.70 -1.67
N SER A 53 3.15 -5.92 -1.16
CA SER A 53 3.83 -6.41 0.03
C SER A 53 5.33 -6.55 -0.20
N HIS A 54 5.74 -7.18 -1.30
CA HIS A 54 7.15 -7.30 -1.66
C HIS A 54 7.81 -5.94 -1.93
N PHE A 55 7.10 -5.02 -2.59
CA PHE A 55 7.57 -3.67 -2.84
C PHE A 55 7.81 -2.92 -1.54
N ILE A 56 6.84 -2.95 -0.61
CA ILE A 56 7.02 -2.36 0.71
C ILE A 56 8.20 -3.02 1.41
N GLU A 57 8.28 -4.34 1.51
CA GLU A 57 9.42 -5.03 2.16
C GLU A 57 10.78 -4.66 1.56
N LYS A 58 10.87 -4.57 0.23
CA LYS A 58 12.12 -4.26 -0.48
C LYS A 58 12.57 -2.81 -0.32
N HIS A 59 11.62 -1.88 -0.30
CA HIS A 59 11.90 -0.43 -0.26
C HIS A 59 11.78 0.16 1.16
N LEU A 60 11.25 -0.60 2.11
CA LEU A 60 11.27 -0.25 3.51
C LEU A 60 12.68 -0.52 4.05
N HIS A 61 13.51 0.51 4.08
CA HIS A 61 14.74 0.50 4.86
C HIS A 61 14.35 0.40 6.34
N ILE A 62 14.20 -0.83 6.83
CA ILE A 62 14.08 -1.11 8.25
C ILE A 62 15.44 -0.78 8.88
N LYS A 63 15.69 0.50 9.17
CA LYS A 63 16.68 0.92 10.16
C LYS A 63 16.15 0.66 11.56
#